data_AF-A0A970JKJ9-F1
#
_entry.id   AF-A0A970JKJ9-F1
#
_cell.length_a   1.000
_cell.length_b   1.000
_cell.length_c   1.000
_cell.angle_alpha   90.00
_cell.angle_beta   90.00
_cell.angle_gamma   90.00
#
_symmetry.space_group_name_H-M   'P 1'
#
loop_
_entity.id
_entity.type
_entity.pdbx_description
1 polymer ?
#
loop_
_entity_poly.entity_id
_entity_poly.type
_entity_poly.pdbx_seq_one_letter_code
_entity_poly.pdbx_strand_id
1 'polypeptide(L)'
;MQDVSRKKLRINNAKVKLISALLLIFILNIALILFAQNASAAVYKQGSRGQAVRDIQKVLQRTGHYKGAIDGIYGPQTTAAVKSFQRSVGIKADGICGPVTLKYLGLQHHATGGGNSASYDNNYYLLARIISAEARGEPYKGQVAVGAVIMNRVKHPSFPNTLSGVIYQPGAFTAIVDGQFNEPVVESAYRAAADALNGWDPTNGCIYYFNPSTATSKWIWSRPQVITIGKHIFCK
;
A
#
# COMPACT_ATOMS: atom_id res chain seq x y z
N MET A 1 46.38 -60.47 8.85
CA MET A 1 45.09 -60.28 8.16
C MET A 1 44.11 -59.75 9.19
N GLN A 2 43.52 -58.57 8.94
CA GLN A 2 42.87 -57.71 9.94
C GLN A 2 41.58 -58.30 10.52
N ASP A 3 41.40 -58.24 11.84
CA ASP A 3 40.09 -58.37 12.49
C ASP A 3 39.64 -57.00 13.02
N VAL A 4 38.95 -56.26 12.16
CA VAL A 4 38.28 -55.00 12.52
C VAL A 4 36.93 -55.37 13.14
N SER A 5 36.92 -55.56 14.46
CA SER A 5 35.70 -55.81 15.23
C SER A 5 34.72 -54.65 15.09
N ARG A 6 33.66 -54.83 14.28
CA ARG A 6 32.53 -53.91 14.21
C ARG A 6 31.75 -53.95 15.52
N LYS A 7 31.93 -52.94 16.39
CA LYS A 7 31.01 -52.66 17.50
C LYS A 7 29.60 -52.39 16.92
N LYS A 8 28.71 -53.39 16.94
CA LYS A 8 27.28 -53.18 16.70
C LYS A 8 26.73 -52.32 17.84
N LEU A 9 26.35 -51.09 17.54
CA LEU A 9 25.71 -50.18 18.48
C LEU A 9 24.37 -50.79 18.90
N ARG A 10 24.30 -51.32 20.13
CA ARG A 10 23.12 -51.98 20.67
C ARG A 10 22.14 -50.88 21.10
N ILE A 11 21.18 -50.56 20.24
CA ILE A 11 20.23 -49.49 20.47
C ILE A 11 19.27 -49.93 21.59
N ASN A 12 19.25 -49.18 22.70
CA ASN A 12 18.39 -49.49 23.84
C ASN A 12 16.93 -49.18 23.49
N ASN A 13 16.04 -50.17 23.58
CA ASN A 13 14.61 -50.04 23.31
C ASN A 13 13.93 -48.91 24.10
N ALA A 14 14.41 -48.59 25.31
CA ALA A 14 13.93 -47.45 26.09
C ALA A 14 14.33 -46.10 25.46
N LYS A 15 15.54 -46.01 24.91
CA LYS A 15 16.01 -44.82 24.18
C LYS A 15 15.27 -44.66 22.85
N VAL A 16 14.98 -45.75 22.13
CA VAL A 16 14.17 -45.71 20.91
C VAL A 16 12.77 -45.20 21.21
N LYS A 17 12.11 -45.73 22.26
CA LYS A 17 10.77 -45.29 22.68
C LYS A 17 10.75 -43.80 23.07
N LEU A 18 11.77 -43.33 23.79
CA LEU A 18 11.90 -41.93 24.18
C LEU A 18 12.10 -41.01 22.96
N ILE A 19 12.99 -41.39 22.03
CA ILE A 19 13.23 -40.62 20.80
C ILE A 19 11.97 -40.59 19.93
N SER A 20 11.26 -41.71 19.78
CA SER A 20 10.00 -41.74 19.04
C SER A 20 8.91 -40.89 19.69
N ALA A 21 8.81 -40.86 21.03
CA ALA A 21 7.85 -40.02 21.73
C ALA A 21 8.16 -38.52 21.55
N LEU A 22 9.43 -38.14 21.64
CA LEU A 22 9.86 -36.74 21.43
C LEU A 22 9.65 -36.29 19.97
N LEU A 23 9.93 -37.15 18.99
CA LEU A 23 9.62 -36.87 17.58
C LEU A 23 8.13 -36.69 17.34
N LEU A 24 7.29 -37.51 17.97
CA LEU A 24 5.84 -37.44 17.81
C LEU A 24 5.28 -36.16 18.45
N ILE A 25 5.79 -35.76 19.61
CA ILE A 25 5.46 -34.47 20.25
C ILE A 25 5.93 -33.30 19.38
N PHE A 26 7.13 -33.38 18.78
CA PHE A 26 7.65 -32.33 17.90
C PHE A 26 6.81 -32.18 16.63
N ILE A 27 6.44 -33.30 15.98
CA ILE A 27 5.54 -33.31 14.82
C ILE A 27 4.16 -32.77 15.19
N LEU A 28 3.62 -33.16 16.35
CA LEU A 28 2.33 -32.67 16.84
C LEU A 28 2.37 -31.16 17.11
N ASN A 29 3.46 -30.64 17.67
CA ASN A 29 3.65 -29.20 17.88
C ASN A 29 3.78 -28.45 16.54
N ILE A 30 4.52 -28.97 15.57
CA ILE A 30 4.59 -28.39 14.21
C ILE A 30 3.20 -28.39 13.56
N ALA A 31 2.45 -29.49 13.63
CA ALA A 31 1.10 -29.57 13.09
C ALA A 31 0.15 -28.55 13.74
N LEU A 32 0.26 -28.35 15.06
CA LEU A 32 -0.50 -27.32 15.80
C LEU A 32 -0.14 -25.90 15.37
N ILE A 33 1.14 -25.61 15.17
CA ILE A 33 1.61 -24.29 14.71
C ILE A 33 1.14 -24.03 13.27
N LEU A 34 1.21 -25.03 12.38
CA LEU A 34 0.73 -24.90 11.00
C LEU A 34 -0.79 -24.71 10.92
N PHE A 35 -1.56 -25.32 11.83
CA PHE A 35 -3.01 -25.08 11.93
C PHE A 35 -3.35 -23.67 12.46
N ALA A 36 -2.56 -23.17 13.41
CA ALA A 36 -2.73 -21.84 14.01
C ALA A 36 -2.34 -20.68 13.08
N GLN A 37 -1.53 -20.94 12.05
CA GLN A 37 -1.06 -19.92 11.10
C GLN A 37 -2.08 -19.49 10.03
N ASN A 38 -3.33 -19.94 10.11
CA ASN A 38 -4.41 -19.35 9.32
C ASN A 38 -4.83 -17.99 9.89
N ALA A 39 -3.96 -16.99 9.69
CA ALA A 39 -4.31 -15.60 9.89
C ALA A 39 -5.52 -15.29 8.99
N SER A 40 -6.68 -15.12 9.61
CA SER A 40 -7.90 -14.75 8.90
C SER A 40 -7.67 -13.39 8.26
N ALA A 41 -7.48 -13.35 6.95
CA ALA A 41 -7.44 -12.11 6.21
C ALA A 41 -8.76 -11.37 6.45
N ALA A 42 -8.72 -10.10 6.85
CA ALA A 42 -9.93 -9.36 7.12
C ALA A 42 -10.81 -9.29 5.85
N VAL A 43 -12.04 -9.82 5.94
CA VAL A 43 -13.02 -9.82 4.86
C VAL A 43 -14.28 -9.12 5.36
N TYR A 44 -14.60 -7.98 4.74
CA TYR A 44 -15.84 -7.25 5.03
C TYR A 44 -16.85 -7.45 3.92
N LYS A 45 -18.08 -7.80 4.28
CA LYS A 45 -19.17 -8.14 3.37
C LYS A 45 -20.50 -7.77 3.99
N GLN A 46 -21.60 -8.03 3.29
CA GLN A 46 -22.94 -7.77 3.82
C GLN A 46 -23.11 -8.32 5.24
N GLY A 47 -23.53 -7.45 6.17
CA GLY A 47 -23.70 -7.75 7.59
C GLY A 47 -22.48 -7.42 8.47
N SER A 48 -21.29 -7.18 7.91
CA SER A 48 -20.15 -6.67 8.67
C SER A 48 -20.46 -5.32 9.31
N ARG A 49 -19.89 -5.05 10.49
CA ARG A 49 -20.09 -3.80 11.24
C ARG A 49 -18.80 -3.29 11.87
N GLY A 50 -18.78 -2.01 12.24
CA GLY A 50 -17.73 -1.42 13.09
C GLY A 50 -16.86 -0.39 12.37
N GLN A 51 -15.75 0.00 13.01
CA GLN A 51 -14.89 1.09 12.55
C GLN A 51 -14.33 0.85 11.13
N ALA A 52 -13.88 -0.37 10.84
CA ALA A 52 -13.38 -0.71 9.51
C ALA A 52 -14.44 -0.52 8.41
N VAL A 53 -15.71 -0.80 8.70
CA VAL A 53 -16.81 -0.56 7.75
C VAL A 53 -17.05 0.94 7.55
N ARG A 54 -16.93 1.75 8.61
CA ARG A 54 -16.98 3.21 8.49
C ARG A 54 -15.88 3.73 7.58
N ASP A 55 -14.68 3.19 7.71
CA ASP A 55 -13.55 3.62 6.89
C ASP A 55 -13.73 3.18 5.43
N ILE A 56 -14.22 1.96 5.17
CA ILE A 56 -14.67 1.54 3.83
C ILE A 56 -15.71 2.50 3.26
N GLN A 57 -16.76 2.84 4.02
CA GLN A 57 -17.81 3.77 3.57
C GLN A 57 -17.27 5.17 3.27
N LYS A 58 -16.37 5.71 4.10
CA LYS A 58 -15.69 6.99 3.84
C LYS A 58 -14.91 6.93 2.53
N VAL A 59 -14.14 5.86 2.31
CA VAL A 59 -13.36 5.68 1.07
C VAL A 59 -14.27 5.57 -0.15
N LEU A 60 -15.37 4.84 -0.05
CA LEU A 60 -16.33 4.70 -1.15
C LEU A 60 -17.08 6.01 -1.42
N GLN A 61 -17.34 6.82 -0.39
CA GLN A 61 -18.01 8.11 -0.56
C GLN A 61 -17.09 9.13 -1.24
N ARG A 62 -15.82 9.22 -0.82
CA ARG A 62 -14.83 10.12 -1.44
C ARG A 62 -14.51 9.74 -2.89
N THR A 63 -14.56 8.45 -3.23
CA THR A 63 -14.37 7.94 -4.61
C THR A 63 -15.67 7.98 -5.44
N GLY A 64 -16.74 8.57 -4.90
CA GLY A 64 -18.00 8.78 -5.62
C GLY A 64 -18.87 7.53 -5.80
N HIS A 65 -18.49 6.39 -5.22
CA HIS A 65 -19.22 5.13 -5.32
C HIS A 65 -20.32 4.96 -4.27
N TYR A 66 -20.25 5.71 -3.16
CA TYR A 66 -21.21 5.61 -2.06
C TYR A 66 -21.85 6.97 -1.76
N LYS A 67 -23.18 7.00 -1.62
CA LYS A 67 -23.96 8.21 -1.28
C LYS A 67 -24.75 8.06 0.03
N GLY A 68 -24.62 6.91 0.69
CA GLY A 68 -25.31 6.62 1.95
C GLY A 68 -24.61 7.23 3.15
N ALA A 69 -25.20 7.04 4.33
CA ALA A 69 -24.59 7.46 5.59
C ALA A 69 -23.39 6.59 5.97
N ILE A 70 -22.39 7.18 6.65
CA ILE A 70 -21.29 6.46 7.28
C ILE A 70 -21.76 5.97 8.65
N ASP A 71 -22.53 4.88 8.65
CA ASP A 71 -23.12 4.27 9.84
C ASP A 71 -22.29 3.11 10.40
N GLY A 72 -21.28 2.65 9.65
CA GLY A 72 -20.47 1.49 10.01
C GLY A 72 -21.20 0.17 9.82
N ILE A 73 -22.25 0.13 8.99
CA ILE A 73 -23.02 -1.06 8.65
C ILE A 73 -22.81 -1.40 7.17
N TYR A 74 -22.31 -2.60 6.90
CA TYR A 74 -22.10 -3.07 5.55
C TYR A 74 -23.43 -3.59 5.00
N GLY A 75 -24.30 -2.66 4.57
CA GLY A 75 -25.61 -2.95 4.01
C GLY A 75 -25.62 -3.11 2.48
N PRO A 76 -26.82 -3.19 1.87
CA PRO A 76 -26.97 -3.27 0.42
C PRO A 76 -26.36 -2.08 -0.33
N GLN A 77 -26.45 -0.86 0.22
CA GLN A 77 -25.84 0.32 -0.38
C GLN A 77 -24.31 0.24 -0.37
N THR A 78 -23.70 -0.17 0.75
CA THR A 78 -22.25 -0.38 0.84
C THR A 78 -21.79 -1.47 -0.13
N THR A 79 -22.55 -2.57 -0.23
CA THR A 79 -22.27 -3.66 -1.18
C THR A 79 -22.31 -3.18 -2.63
N ALA A 80 -23.32 -2.40 -3.01
CA ALA A 80 -23.44 -1.82 -4.34
C ALA A 80 -22.29 -0.86 -4.65
N ALA A 81 -21.89 -0.03 -3.68
CA ALA A 81 -20.75 0.86 -3.80
C ALA A 81 -19.44 0.11 -3.98
N VAL A 82 -19.21 -0.96 -3.21
CA VAL A 82 -18.01 -1.80 -3.37
C VAL A 82 -17.98 -2.47 -4.73
N LYS A 83 -19.10 -3.01 -5.23
CA LYS A 83 -19.15 -3.54 -6.60
C LYS A 83 -18.85 -2.45 -7.64
N SER A 84 -19.34 -1.24 -7.43
CA SER A 84 -19.04 -0.11 -8.32
C SER A 84 -17.56 0.23 -8.33
N PHE A 85 -16.94 0.28 -7.16
CA PHE A 85 -15.51 0.53 -7.00
C PHE A 85 -14.66 -0.59 -7.59
N GLN A 86 -15.01 -1.86 -7.31
CA GLN A 86 -14.29 -3.01 -7.86
C GLN A 86 -14.31 -3.00 -9.40
N ARG A 87 -15.44 -2.64 -10.01
CA ARG A 87 -15.53 -2.44 -11.47
C ARG A 87 -14.65 -1.29 -11.96
N SER A 88 -14.61 -0.15 -11.26
CA SER A 88 -13.84 1.03 -11.70
C SER A 88 -12.32 0.78 -11.69
N VAL A 89 -11.84 -0.09 -10.78
CA VAL A 89 -10.43 -0.46 -10.69
C VAL A 89 -10.08 -1.80 -11.36
N GLY A 90 -11.04 -2.45 -12.03
CA GLY A 90 -10.79 -3.65 -12.84
C GLY A 90 -10.54 -4.93 -12.05
N ILE A 91 -11.06 -5.05 -10.83
CA ILE A 91 -10.99 -6.28 -10.01
C ILE A 91 -12.35 -6.98 -9.97
N LYS A 92 -12.38 -8.21 -9.43
CA LYS A 92 -13.62 -8.99 -9.29
C LYS A 92 -14.68 -8.19 -8.52
N ALA A 93 -15.82 -7.94 -9.17
CA ALA A 93 -16.92 -7.14 -8.63
C ALA A 93 -17.93 -7.96 -7.80
N ASP A 94 -17.44 -8.65 -6.77
CA ASP A 94 -18.24 -9.51 -5.90
C ASP A 94 -18.92 -8.78 -4.73
N GLY A 95 -18.57 -7.52 -4.48
CA GLY A 95 -19.10 -6.73 -3.36
C GLY A 95 -18.52 -7.15 -2.02
N ILE A 96 -17.33 -7.74 -2.01
CA ILE A 96 -16.63 -8.19 -0.81
C ILE A 96 -15.31 -7.42 -0.70
N CYS A 97 -15.12 -6.73 0.42
CA CYS A 97 -13.85 -6.10 0.75
C CYS A 97 -12.89 -7.13 1.37
N GLY A 98 -12.33 -7.99 0.54
CA GLY A 98 -11.18 -8.84 0.91
C GLY A 98 -9.84 -8.11 0.72
N PRO A 99 -8.69 -8.79 0.92
CA PRO A 99 -7.36 -8.18 0.89
C PRO A 99 -7.05 -7.39 -0.39
N VAL A 100 -7.48 -7.90 -1.54
CA VAL A 100 -7.32 -7.21 -2.83
C VAL A 100 -8.14 -5.93 -2.83
N THR A 101 -9.43 -5.97 -2.52
CA THR A 101 -10.26 -4.76 -2.51
C THR A 101 -9.79 -3.76 -1.45
N LEU A 102 -9.40 -4.21 -0.27
CA LEU A 102 -8.81 -3.37 0.77
C LEU A 102 -7.50 -2.73 0.31
N LYS A 103 -6.68 -3.43 -0.50
CA LYS A 103 -5.50 -2.85 -1.17
C LYS A 103 -5.88 -1.64 -2.02
N TYR A 104 -6.84 -1.81 -2.91
CA TYR A 104 -7.28 -0.73 -3.80
C TYR A 104 -7.97 0.41 -3.03
N LEU A 105 -8.66 0.11 -1.93
CA LEU A 105 -9.23 1.13 -1.04
C LEU A 105 -8.18 1.85 -0.19
N GLY A 106 -6.96 1.31 -0.10
CA GLY A 106 -5.88 1.82 0.76
C GLY A 106 -5.98 1.40 2.23
N LEU A 107 -6.78 0.37 2.55
CA LEU A 107 -7.17 -0.05 3.91
C LEU A 107 -6.47 -1.36 4.37
N GLN A 108 -5.24 -1.60 3.94
CA GLN A 108 -4.56 -2.90 4.14
C GLN A 108 -4.25 -3.27 5.60
N HIS A 109 -4.24 -2.29 6.52
CA HIS A 109 -3.80 -2.47 7.90
C HIS A 109 -4.94 -2.49 8.94
N HIS A 110 -6.21 -2.62 8.53
CA HIS A 110 -7.35 -2.72 9.47
C HIS A 110 -7.44 -4.04 10.25
N ALA A 111 -6.43 -4.91 10.14
CA ALA A 111 -6.39 -6.23 10.74
C ALA A 111 -5.63 -6.29 12.08
N THR A 112 -5.75 -5.30 12.96
CA THR A 112 -5.44 -5.47 14.40
C THR A 112 -6.10 -4.36 15.21
N GLY A 113 -6.87 -4.72 16.23
CA GLY A 113 -7.43 -3.76 17.18
C GLY A 113 -6.34 -2.97 17.90
N GLY A 114 -6.61 -1.69 18.16
CA GLY A 114 -5.86 -0.84 19.09
C GLY A 114 -4.45 -0.45 18.65
N GLY A 115 -4.32 0.60 17.85
CA GLY A 115 -3.04 1.30 17.69
C GLY A 115 -2.93 2.13 16.41
N ASN A 116 -2.88 3.46 16.55
CA ASN A 116 -2.41 4.48 15.59
C ASN A 116 -2.61 4.22 14.07
N SER A 117 -3.76 3.66 13.67
CA SER A 117 -4.15 3.42 12.28
C SER A 117 -4.43 4.72 11.49
N ALA A 118 -4.45 5.87 12.16
CA ALA A 118 -4.65 7.18 11.54
C ALA A 118 -3.49 7.58 10.60
N SER A 119 -2.28 7.03 10.79
CA SER A 119 -1.08 7.52 10.06
C SER A 119 -0.97 6.99 8.62
N TYR A 120 -1.46 5.78 8.35
CA TYR A 120 -1.39 5.17 7.01
C TYR A 120 -2.51 5.67 6.06
N ASP A 121 -3.73 5.81 6.59
CA ASP A 121 -4.87 6.44 5.88
C ASP A 121 -4.55 7.89 5.49
N ASN A 122 -3.83 8.60 6.36
CA ASN A 122 -3.33 9.94 6.09
C ASN A 122 -2.31 9.95 4.96
N ASN A 123 -1.35 9.01 4.92
CA ASN A 123 -0.30 9.01 3.91
C ASN A 123 -0.82 8.67 2.50
N TYR A 124 -1.72 7.69 2.38
CA TYR A 124 -2.34 7.39 1.09
C TYR A 124 -3.12 8.60 0.54
N TYR A 125 -3.94 9.22 1.40
CA TYR A 125 -4.76 10.36 1.01
C TYR A 125 -3.92 11.61 0.74
N LEU A 126 -2.88 11.86 1.54
CA LEU A 126 -1.94 12.95 1.35
C LEU A 126 -1.17 12.79 0.03
N LEU A 127 -0.71 11.57 -0.29
CA LEU A 127 -0.05 11.27 -1.55
C LEU A 127 -0.99 11.44 -2.75
N ALA A 128 -2.23 10.95 -2.65
CA ALA A 128 -3.22 11.13 -3.70
C ALA A 128 -3.57 12.61 -3.93
N ARG A 129 -3.69 13.40 -2.86
CA ARG A 129 -3.93 14.85 -2.95
C ARG A 129 -2.80 15.56 -3.68
N ILE A 130 -1.56 15.31 -3.28
CA ILE A 130 -0.43 16.01 -3.89
C ILE A 130 -0.23 15.57 -5.35
N ILE A 131 -0.41 14.28 -5.67
CA ILE A 131 -0.40 13.81 -7.08
C ILE A 131 -1.52 14.49 -7.87
N SER A 132 -2.72 14.59 -7.31
CA SER A 132 -3.84 15.26 -7.99
C SER A 132 -3.61 16.75 -8.19
N ALA A 133 -2.75 17.38 -7.40
CA ALA A 133 -2.47 18.80 -7.50
C ALA A 133 -1.31 19.07 -8.48
N GLU A 134 -0.31 18.20 -8.50
CA GLU A 134 0.91 18.33 -9.30
C GLU A 134 0.79 17.73 -10.71
N ALA A 135 -0.07 16.72 -10.90
CA ALA A 135 -0.16 15.95 -12.13
C ALA A 135 -1.60 15.84 -12.66
N ARG A 136 -2.48 16.79 -12.30
CA ARG A 136 -3.84 16.83 -12.86
C ARG A 136 -3.78 16.98 -14.38
N GLY A 137 -4.48 16.10 -15.10
CA GLY A 137 -4.50 16.12 -16.56
C GLY A 137 -3.25 15.55 -17.23
N GLU A 138 -2.25 15.11 -16.46
CA GLU A 138 -1.14 14.32 -17.00
C GLU A 138 -1.59 12.89 -17.33
N PRO A 139 -0.91 12.21 -18.28
CA PRO A 139 -1.14 10.78 -18.50
C PRO A 139 -0.96 10.00 -17.20
N TYR A 140 -1.69 8.88 -17.04
CA TYR A 140 -1.66 8.08 -15.81
C TYR A 140 -0.23 7.72 -15.36
N LYS A 141 0.66 7.36 -16.30
CA LYS A 141 2.09 7.12 -16.03
C LYS A 141 2.80 8.33 -15.41
N GLY A 142 2.44 9.55 -15.80
CA GLY A 142 2.95 10.80 -15.23
C GLY A 142 2.45 11.06 -13.80
N GLN A 143 1.20 10.69 -13.50
CA GLN A 143 0.66 10.75 -12.14
C GLN A 143 1.38 9.78 -11.21
N VAL A 144 1.60 8.54 -11.66
CA VAL A 144 2.41 7.56 -10.92
C VAL A 144 3.85 8.06 -10.75
N ALA A 145 4.43 8.70 -11.78
CA ALA A 145 5.79 9.23 -11.75
C ALA A 145 5.99 10.29 -10.65
N VAL A 146 5.05 11.23 -10.49
CA VAL A 146 5.09 12.21 -9.38
C VAL A 146 5.02 11.51 -8.03
N GLY A 147 4.11 10.54 -7.89
CA GLY A 147 4.02 9.72 -6.68
C GLY A 147 5.32 8.99 -6.35
N ALA A 148 5.95 8.40 -7.37
CA ALA A 148 7.21 7.67 -7.23
C ALA A 148 8.36 8.58 -6.81
N VAL A 149 8.49 9.79 -7.38
CA VAL A 149 9.48 10.80 -6.93
C VAL A 149 9.33 11.13 -5.46
N ILE A 150 8.10 11.32 -4.97
CA ILE A 150 7.83 11.58 -3.56
C ILE A 150 8.29 10.40 -2.70
N MET A 151 7.96 9.17 -3.10
CA MET A 151 8.41 7.97 -2.41
C MET A 151 9.93 7.79 -2.46
N ASN A 152 10.59 8.22 -3.54
CA ASN A 152 12.04 8.21 -3.67
C ASN A 152 12.68 9.22 -2.73
N ARG A 153 12.11 10.43 -2.58
CA ARG A 153 12.54 11.41 -1.58
C ARG A 153 12.43 10.87 -0.16
N VAL A 154 11.32 10.24 0.20
CA VAL A 154 11.15 9.60 1.54
C VAL A 154 12.26 8.59 1.84
N LYS A 155 12.79 7.90 0.82
CA LYS A 155 13.89 6.93 0.95
C LYS A 155 15.28 7.56 0.85
N HIS A 156 15.40 8.79 0.37
CA HIS A 156 16.68 9.40 0.04
C HIS A 156 17.24 10.20 1.23
N PRO A 157 18.52 10.02 1.60
CA PRO A 157 19.08 10.60 2.82
C PRO A 157 19.10 12.14 2.86
N SER A 158 19.03 12.80 1.70
CA SER A 158 18.98 14.27 1.61
C SER A 158 17.59 14.88 1.85
N PHE A 159 16.58 14.06 2.15
CA PHE A 159 15.21 14.51 2.37
C PHE A 159 14.66 13.96 3.69
N PRO A 160 13.57 14.55 4.23
CA PRO A 160 12.85 13.98 5.35
C PRO A 160 12.41 12.54 5.06
N ASN A 161 12.49 11.69 6.06
CA ASN A 161 12.15 10.27 5.98
C ASN A 161 10.66 9.97 6.20
N THR A 162 9.80 10.98 6.09
CA THR A 162 8.34 10.83 6.18
C THR A 162 7.66 11.52 5.01
N LEU A 163 6.52 10.97 4.58
CA LEU A 163 5.75 11.53 3.47
C LEU A 163 5.36 12.99 3.73
N SER A 164 4.82 13.26 4.93
CA SER A 164 4.44 14.60 5.37
C SER A 164 5.66 15.53 5.38
N GLY A 165 6.79 15.06 5.88
CA GLY A 165 8.04 15.82 5.89
C GLY A 165 8.49 16.23 4.48
N VAL A 166 8.41 15.32 3.50
CA VAL A 166 8.74 15.61 2.09
C VAL A 166 7.75 16.59 1.46
N ILE A 167 6.45 16.38 1.68
CA ILE A 167 5.39 17.18 1.04
C ILE A 167 5.39 18.61 1.58
N TYR A 168 5.54 18.81 2.88
CA TYR A 168 5.50 20.14 3.48
C TYR A 168 6.86 20.87 3.50
N GLN A 169 7.88 20.37 2.79
CA GLN A 169 9.12 21.14 2.63
C GLN A 169 8.83 22.48 1.92
N PRO A 170 9.38 23.61 2.41
CA PRO A 170 9.20 24.90 1.76
C PRO A 170 9.60 24.86 0.29
N GLY A 171 8.65 25.21 -0.60
CA GLY A 171 8.88 25.28 -2.05
C GLY A 171 8.94 23.92 -2.78
N ALA A 172 8.68 22.79 -2.11
CA ALA A 172 8.71 21.48 -2.77
C ALA A 172 7.51 21.22 -3.69
N PHE A 173 6.34 21.77 -3.33
CA PHE A 173 5.09 21.64 -4.08
C PHE A 173 4.28 22.93 -3.95
N THR A 174 4.21 23.71 -5.02
CA THR A 174 3.49 25.00 -5.02
C THR A 174 1.99 24.79 -4.85
N ALA A 175 1.47 23.63 -5.25
CA ALA A 175 0.05 23.31 -5.13
C ALA A 175 -0.48 23.32 -3.69
N ILE A 176 0.39 23.21 -2.68
CA ILE A 176 0.03 23.32 -1.25
C ILE A 176 -0.39 24.75 -0.89
N VAL A 177 0.27 25.75 -1.47
CA VAL A 177 0.00 27.17 -1.18
C VAL A 177 -1.02 27.77 -2.13
N ASP A 178 -1.13 27.25 -3.35
CA ASP A 178 -1.99 27.80 -4.41
C ASP A 178 -3.47 27.34 -4.32
N GLY A 179 -3.87 26.69 -3.22
CA GLY A 179 -5.25 26.22 -2.99
C GLY A 179 -5.67 24.97 -3.78
N GLN A 180 -4.92 24.59 -4.81
CA GLN A 180 -5.12 23.34 -5.59
C GLN A 180 -5.10 22.08 -4.72
N PHE A 181 -4.34 22.10 -3.62
CA PHE A 181 -4.34 21.02 -2.65
C PHE A 181 -5.71 20.78 -1.99
N ASN A 182 -6.60 21.78 -1.96
CA ASN A 182 -7.95 21.69 -1.38
C ASN A 182 -9.05 21.34 -2.40
N GLU A 183 -8.71 21.25 -3.68
CA GLU A 183 -9.62 20.82 -4.72
C GLU A 183 -10.01 19.34 -4.59
N PRO A 184 -11.18 18.92 -5.11
CA PRO A 184 -11.53 17.51 -5.17
C PRO A 184 -10.44 16.70 -5.87
N VAL A 185 -9.97 15.64 -5.20
CA VAL A 185 -8.93 14.73 -5.71
C VAL A 185 -9.50 13.96 -6.90
N VAL A 186 -8.78 13.96 -8.02
CA VAL A 186 -9.20 13.18 -9.19
C VAL A 186 -9.02 11.69 -8.94
N GLU A 187 -9.96 10.86 -9.42
CA GLU A 187 -9.96 9.41 -9.17
C GLU A 187 -8.65 8.73 -9.64
N SER A 188 -8.07 9.20 -10.76
CA SER A 188 -6.81 8.67 -11.26
C SER A 188 -5.64 8.88 -10.28
N ALA A 189 -5.67 9.92 -9.45
CA ALA A 189 -4.62 10.21 -8.49
C ALA A 189 -4.63 9.25 -7.29
N TYR A 190 -5.81 8.75 -6.89
CA TYR A 190 -5.92 7.68 -5.90
C TYR A 190 -5.24 6.40 -6.39
N ARG A 191 -5.56 5.99 -7.62
CA ARG A 191 -4.94 4.82 -8.24
C ARG A 191 -3.43 5.00 -8.40
N ALA A 192 -2.98 6.18 -8.83
CA ALA A 192 -1.57 6.49 -8.97
C ALA A 192 -0.81 6.47 -7.63
N ALA A 193 -1.42 7.00 -6.55
CA ALA A 193 -0.85 6.92 -5.21
C ALA A 193 -0.72 5.46 -4.74
N ALA A 194 -1.75 4.64 -4.97
CA ALA A 194 -1.70 3.22 -4.65
C ALA A 194 -0.55 2.52 -5.39
N ASP A 195 -0.41 2.78 -6.69
CA ASP A 195 0.63 2.18 -7.52
C ASP A 195 2.04 2.61 -7.09
N ALA A 196 2.26 3.90 -6.80
CA ALA A 196 3.53 4.39 -6.28
C ALA A 196 3.88 3.80 -4.91
N LEU A 197 2.91 3.70 -3.98
CA LEU A 197 3.10 3.06 -2.67
C LEU A 197 3.40 1.57 -2.79
N ASN A 198 2.85 0.91 -3.80
CA ASN A 198 3.14 -0.49 -4.14
C ASN A 198 4.49 -0.66 -4.86
N GLY A 199 5.24 0.42 -5.07
CA GLY A 199 6.61 0.38 -5.59
C GLY A 199 6.71 0.52 -7.11
N TRP A 200 5.62 0.86 -7.83
CA TRP A 200 5.76 1.19 -9.24
C TRP A 200 6.42 2.56 -9.40
N ASP A 201 7.65 2.56 -9.91
CA ASP A 201 8.41 3.76 -10.26
C ASP A 201 8.72 3.82 -11.77
N PRO A 202 7.97 4.61 -12.57
CA PRO A 202 8.24 4.80 -13.99
C PRO A 202 9.39 5.77 -14.28
N THR A 203 10.01 6.37 -13.26
CA THR A 203 11.03 7.44 -13.38
C THR A 203 12.46 6.93 -13.27
N ASN A 204 12.66 5.66 -12.92
CA ASN A 204 13.99 5.08 -12.69
C ASN A 204 14.76 5.75 -11.53
N GLY A 205 14.07 5.96 -10.40
CA GLY A 205 14.67 6.48 -9.17
C GLY A 205 14.88 8.00 -9.16
N CYS A 206 14.13 8.76 -9.96
CA CYS A 206 14.25 10.23 -9.94
C CYS A 206 13.76 10.80 -8.60
N ILE A 207 14.39 11.91 -8.19
CA ILE A 207 14.05 12.66 -6.97
C ILE A 207 13.63 14.11 -7.28
N TYR A 208 13.70 14.52 -8.54
CA TYR A 208 13.23 15.81 -9.02
C TYR A 208 12.40 15.67 -10.30
N TYR A 209 11.54 16.64 -10.58
CA TYR A 209 10.91 16.84 -11.87
C TYR A 209 10.64 18.33 -12.11
N PHE A 210 10.48 18.71 -13.37
CA PHE A 210 10.05 20.06 -13.73
C PHE A 210 9.34 20.08 -15.08
N ASN A 211 8.52 21.10 -15.30
CA ASN A 211 7.92 21.37 -16.60
C ASN A 211 8.87 22.30 -17.40
N PRO A 212 9.47 21.84 -18.52
CA PRO A 212 10.44 22.63 -19.28
C PRO A 212 9.82 23.88 -19.92
N SER A 213 8.49 23.94 -20.06
CA SER A 213 7.79 25.11 -20.58
C SER A 213 7.65 26.25 -19.57
N THR A 214 7.80 25.97 -18.26
CA THR A 214 7.60 26.98 -17.20
C THR A 214 8.80 27.13 -16.25
N ALA A 215 9.72 26.16 -16.22
CA ALA A 215 10.84 26.17 -15.30
C ALA A 215 11.92 27.20 -15.66
N THR A 216 12.16 28.14 -14.75
CA THR A 216 13.16 29.20 -14.90
C THR A 216 14.44 28.97 -14.09
N SER A 217 14.44 28.04 -13.14
CA SER A 217 15.58 27.79 -12.24
C SER A 217 16.77 27.16 -12.98
N LYS A 218 17.90 27.88 -13.07
CA LYS A 218 19.13 27.33 -13.68
C LYS A 218 19.60 26.03 -13.00
N TRP A 219 19.35 25.90 -11.70
CA TRP A 219 19.73 24.71 -10.93
C TRP A 219 18.94 23.46 -11.35
N ILE A 220 17.65 23.57 -11.66
CA ILE A 220 16.88 22.36 -12.06
C ILE A 220 17.32 21.86 -13.44
N TRP A 221 17.69 22.79 -14.34
CA TRP A 221 18.22 22.48 -15.66
C TRP A 221 19.59 21.80 -15.64
N SER A 222 20.36 21.94 -14.55
CA SER A 222 21.67 21.28 -14.40
C SER A 222 21.58 19.86 -13.86
N ARG A 223 20.40 19.42 -13.40
CA ARG A 223 20.21 18.05 -12.90
C ARG A 223 20.29 17.04 -14.06
N PRO A 224 20.88 15.85 -13.85
CA PRO A 224 20.85 14.78 -14.85
C PRO A 224 19.41 14.40 -15.23
N GLN A 225 19.02 14.72 -16.46
CA GLN A 225 17.69 14.44 -17.01
C GLN A 225 17.63 12.96 -17.42
N VAL A 226 16.60 12.25 -16.97
CA VAL A 226 16.48 10.80 -17.16
C VAL A 226 15.39 10.44 -18.16
N ILE A 227 14.19 10.99 -17.98
CA ILE A 227 13.03 10.65 -18.81
C ILE A 227 12.02 11.77 -18.82
N THR A 228 11.30 11.92 -19.94
CA THR A 228 10.13 12.79 -20.06
C THR A 228 8.86 11.95 -20.01
N ILE A 229 7.91 12.32 -19.15
CA ILE A 229 6.59 11.68 -19.08
C ILE A 229 5.54 12.79 -19.00
N GLY A 230 4.67 12.86 -20.01
CA GLY A 230 3.74 13.97 -20.15
C GLY A 230 4.48 15.29 -20.31
N LYS A 231 4.14 16.30 -19.50
CA LYS A 231 4.78 17.62 -19.52
C LYS A 231 6.02 17.72 -18.63
N HIS A 232 6.38 16.67 -17.91
CA HIS A 232 7.46 16.71 -16.93
C HIS A 232 8.72 16.00 -17.42
N ILE A 233 9.88 16.62 -17.18
CA ILE A 233 11.20 15.99 -17.24
C ILE A 233 11.58 15.55 -15.82
N PHE A 234 11.90 14.28 -15.64
CA PHE A 234 12.30 13.67 -14.37
C PHE A 234 13.82 13.54 -14.28
N CYS A 235 14.38 13.90 -13.12
CA CYS A 235 15.83 14.06 -12.93
C CYS A 235 16.32 13.43 -11.62
N LYS A 236 17.62 13.12 -11.58
CA LYS A 236 18.34 12.70 -10.36
C LYS A 236 18.99 13.89 -9.67
#